data_AF-A0A949ITL9-F1
#
_entry.id   AF-A0A949ITL9-F1
#
_cell.length_a   1.000
_cell.length_b   1.000
_cell.length_c   1.000
_cell.angle_alpha   90.00
_cell.angle_beta   90.00
_cell.angle_gamma   90.00
#
_symmetry.space_group_name_H-M   'P 1'
#
loop_
_entity.id
_entity.type
_entity.pdbx_description
1 polymer ?
#
loop_
_entity_poly.entity_id
_entity_poly.type
_entity_poly.pdbx_seq_one_letter_code
_entity_poly.pdbx_strand_id
1 'polypeptide(L)'
;MSGSDDEKKDSGTVPEYKFFGDGATAGYSFGLDGDAAQPANPALNTNLPDWFASATTPGVVSNYSAGATPAAKADPVNNPGRATYQAPPALPELTDRPALKALPPLTDLAALPDLPTLPDLAPLPDLPASARYQPASTGYQPASTGYQPPTAPAMPVGPKPLPQSVSQSAAPPMPAVRRTEAAGRAKPLDLAADSRFSGLNLPAELATTVERIFSLNDLDFNGFVDFSEITKMLEGEELTASEKQFVLLIYQVGKKIVAERPIDHGVVPVMSKQDFKLAFASILKDVMPTLAAGAPPASITASGLPAQPAVGQPFRPTVYAEEDYPLGSIKAQAVRLGTMGDAYFAAALVSLIDLHPRSIMRMINLAADQCFTVTFPGMHGKTLDLLPPRAEEIMHYGLAQKYGYWYPLLEKAFGMYVAQRHKLASSMEHGKDPLARVAQAIEALTNGQIGTLVVADFNPEALRQYILDVLSKGKIMVAMSTDNISQASTIAGAAPLPSKPYAVQGFDQNSNKMIVRGVGTVNLSNLDEAVLRLSAEEFVHYFKTIFYEKEAERPIVGGPDPHAVSNPATGMNHWRKLPEQ
;
A
#
# COMPACT_ATOMS: atom_id res chain seq x y z
N MET A 1 -57.04 -35.39 -56.42
CA MET A 1 -55.58 -35.55 -56.35
C MET A 1 -55.02 -34.24 -55.84
N SER A 2 -54.94 -34.15 -54.52
CA SER A 2 -54.70 -32.93 -53.76
C SER A 2 -54.25 -33.39 -52.38
N GLY A 3 -53.01 -33.10 -52.02
CA GLY A 3 -52.42 -33.39 -50.72
C GLY A 3 -51.36 -32.34 -50.49
N SER A 4 -51.79 -31.23 -49.92
CA SER A 4 -50.98 -30.10 -49.47
C SER A 4 -50.66 -30.27 -48.00
N ASP A 5 -49.43 -29.85 -47.68
CA ASP A 5 -48.74 -29.87 -46.42
C ASP A 5 -49.47 -29.13 -45.29
N ASP A 6 -49.24 -29.57 -44.04
CA ASP A 6 -49.29 -28.65 -42.89
C ASP A 6 -48.34 -29.12 -41.76
N GLU A 7 -47.39 -28.24 -41.48
CA GLU A 7 -46.23 -28.40 -40.60
C GLU A 7 -46.57 -27.93 -39.18
N LYS A 8 -46.35 -28.80 -38.17
CA LYS A 8 -46.59 -28.50 -36.74
C LYS A 8 -45.39 -27.81 -36.09
N LYS A 9 -45.57 -26.56 -35.66
CA LYS A 9 -44.81 -25.89 -34.60
C LYS A 9 -45.79 -25.36 -33.56
N ASP A 10 -45.79 -25.96 -32.37
CA ASP A 10 -46.54 -25.43 -31.21
C ASP A 10 -45.64 -24.48 -30.40
N SER A 11 -46.12 -23.25 -30.31
CA SER A 11 -45.57 -22.12 -29.55
C SER A 11 -46.04 -22.16 -28.09
N GLY A 12 -45.10 -22.10 -27.15
CA GLY A 12 -45.39 -21.86 -25.74
C GLY A 12 -45.67 -20.38 -25.45
N THR A 13 -46.84 -20.08 -24.88
CA THR A 13 -47.27 -18.75 -24.45
C THR A 13 -47.24 -18.59 -22.93
N VAL A 14 -46.90 -17.37 -22.53
CA VAL A 14 -46.70 -16.80 -21.17
C VAL A 14 -48.03 -16.48 -20.47
N PRO A 15 -48.06 -16.37 -19.12
CA PRO A 15 -48.91 -15.39 -18.43
C PRO A 15 -48.03 -14.47 -17.55
N GLU A 16 -47.86 -13.17 -17.85
CA GLU A 16 -48.71 -12.02 -17.51
C GLU A 16 -49.30 -12.07 -16.09
N TYR A 17 -48.68 -11.32 -15.15
CA TYR A 17 -49.30 -10.93 -13.88
C TYR A 17 -49.23 -9.42 -13.70
N LYS A 18 -50.43 -8.83 -13.56
CA LYS A 18 -50.71 -7.41 -13.38
C LYS A 18 -50.51 -6.97 -11.93
N PHE A 19 -49.94 -5.78 -11.78
CA PHE A 19 -49.88 -4.98 -10.55
C PHE A 19 -51.07 -4.01 -10.50
N PHE A 20 -51.85 -4.04 -9.42
CA PHE A 20 -52.57 -2.90 -8.81
C PHE A 20 -53.12 -3.34 -7.44
N GLY A 21 -53.03 -2.48 -6.42
CA GLY A 21 -53.76 -2.65 -5.16
C GLY A 21 -53.18 -1.92 -3.95
N ASP A 22 -53.67 -0.71 -3.73
CA ASP A 22 -53.41 0.27 -2.65
C ASP A 22 -53.70 -0.15 -1.19
N GLY A 23 -53.15 0.63 -0.24
CA GLY A 23 -53.68 0.84 1.13
C GLY A 23 -52.63 0.70 2.24
N ALA A 24 -51.94 1.74 2.73
CA ALA A 24 -52.35 2.86 3.62
C ALA A 24 -52.27 2.59 5.16
N THR A 25 -51.41 3.41 5.80
CA THR A 25 -51.48 4.06 7.14
C THR A 25 -51.37 3.27 8.47
N ALA A 26 -50.27 3.51 9.19
CA ALA A 26 -50.15 3.92 10.62
C ALA A 26 -48.63 3.92 10.97
N GLY A 27 -47.94 4.93 11.50
CA GLY A 27 -48.32 5.94 12.48
C GLY A 27 -47.64 5.59 13.82
N TYR A 28 -46.39 6.02 14.04
CA TYR A 28 -45.75 5.94 15.37
C TYR A 28 -45.24 7.30 15.82
N SER A 29 -45.76 7.72 16.97
CA SER A 29 -45.64 9.04 17.59
C SER A 29 -44.52 9.07 18.62
N PHE A 30 -43.88 10.24 18.73
CA PHE A 30 -43.07 10.67 19.86
C PHE A 30 -43.91 10.77 21.14
N GLY A 31 -43.30 10.44 22.29
CA GLY A 31 -43.83 10.71 23.62
C GLY A 31 -42.71 11.27 24.51
N LEU A 32 -42.91 12.49 24.98
CA LEU A 32 -42.24 13.09 26.15
C LEU A 32 -43.25 13.14 27.31
N ASP A 33 -42.70 13.32 28.52
CA ASP A 33 -43.32 13.42 29.87
C ASP A 33 -43.38 12.07 30.63
N GLY A 34 -42.84 11.89 31.84
CA GLY A 34 -42.14 12.77 32.76
C GLY A 34 -41.79 12.02 34.07
N ASP A 35 -40.77 12.54 34.76
CA ASP A 35 -40.43 12.46 36.19
C ASP A 35 -39.75 11.25 36.91
N ALA A 36 -38.60 11.63 37.51
CA ALA A 36 -38.01 11.25 38.81
C ALA A 36 -37.07 10.03 38.92
N ALA A 37 -35.76 10.24 38.68
CA ALA A 37 -34.65 10.07 39.64
C ALA A 37 -33.28 9.93 38.92
N GLN A 38 -32.28 10.66 39.41
CA GLN A 38 -30.92 10.84 38.86
C GLN A 38 -29.89 9.98 39.64
N PRO A 39 -28.62 9.76 39.20
CA PRO A 39 -28.08 9.54 37.85
C PRO A 39 -27.30 8.20 37.73
N ALA A 40 -27.24 7.62 36.54
CA ALA A 40 -26.13 6.76 36.13
C ALA A 40 -25.84 6.97 34.63
N ASN A 41 -24.57 7.23 34.31
CA ASN A 41 -24.02 7.43 32.97
C ASN A 41 -24.56 6.42 31.94
N PRO A 42 -25.14 6.84 30.81
CA PRO A 42 -25.27 5.97 29.65
C PRO A 42 -23.95 5.98 28.87
N ALA A 43 -23.29 4.81 28.83
CA ALA A 43 -22.19 4.53 27.94
C ALA A 43 -22.67 4.60 26.47
N LEU A 44 -22.19 5.61 25.74
CA LEU A 44 -22.23 5.67 24.29
C LEU A 44 -21.06 4.85 23.74
N ASN A 45 -21.29 3.57 23.47
CA ASN A 45 -20.49 2.76 22.54
C ASN A 45 -21.15 1.39 22.36
N THR A 46 -22.11 1.28 21.44
CA THR A 46 -22.68 -0.02 21.04
C THR A 46 -22.62 -0.28 19.53
N ASN A 47 -21.93 0.55 18.74
CA ASN A 47 -21.77 0.32 17.30
C ASN A 47 -20.34 0.66 16.82
N LEU A 48 -19.32 -0.01 17.37
CA LEU A 48 -17.96 0.01 16.82
C LEU A 48 -17.50 -1.42 16.49
N PRO A 49 -16.77 -1.64 15.38
CA PRO A 49 -16.22 -2.95 15.02
C PRO A 49 -15.14 -3.44 16.00
N ASP A 50 -15.12 -4.75 16.29
CA ASP A 50 -14.26 -5.38 17.32
C ASP A 50 -12.74 -5.23 17.14
N TRP A 51 -12.23 -4.78 15.99
CA TRP A 51 -10.79 -4.52 15.82
C TRP A 51 -10.34 -3.19 16.44
N PHE A 52 -11.26 -2.38 16.98
CA PHE A 52 -10.98 -1.15 17.72
C PHE A 52 -10.60 -1.36 19.20
N ALA A 53 -10.81 -2.55 19.77
CA ALA A 53 -10.66 -2.79 21.21
C ALA A 53 -9.32 -3.43 21.64
N SER A 54 -8.41 -3.75 20.72
CA SER A 54 -7.14 -4.42 21.04
C SER A 54 -5.93 -3.48 21.00
N ALA A 55 -6.03 -2.35 21.68
CA ALA A 55 -4.86 -1.62 22.13
C ALA A 55 -5.17 -0.85 23.43
N THR A 56 -4.44 -1.21 24.49
CA THR A 56 -4.22 -0.46 25.75
C THR A 56 -5.39 -0.25 26.71
N THR A 57 -5.46 -1.13 27.73
CA THR A 57 -5.80 -0.71 29.11
C THR A 57 -4.78 -1.35 30.08
N PRO A 58 -3.98 -0.59 30.83
CA PRO A 58 -3.20 -1.12 31.94
C PRO A 58 -4.14 -1.48 33.09
N GLY A 59 -4.03 -2.70 33.60
CA GLY A 59 -4.80 -3.20 34.73
C GLY A 59 -4.58 -2.35 35.98
N VAL A 60 -5.66 -1.72 36.46
CA VAL A 60 -5.76 -1.19 37.82
C VAL A 60 -6.00 -2.38 38.75
N VAL A 61 -5.00 -2.69 39.57
CA VAL A 61 -5.11 -3.67 40.65
C VAL A 61 -5.88 -3.04 41.80
N SER A 62 -7.13 -3.46 41.98
CA SER A 62 -7.92 -3.12 43.17
C SER A 62 -7.54 -4.02 44.34
N ASN A 63 -7.33 -3.35 45.48
CA ASN A 63 -6.96 -3.85 46.78
C ASN A 63 -7.94 -4.91 47.33
N TYR A 64 -7.38 -5.99 47.89
CA TYR A 64 -8.06 -6.80 48.91
C TYR A 64 -7.57 -6.37 50.30
N SER A 65 -8.53 -5.98 51.13
CA SER A 65 -8.39 -5.74 52.56
C SER A 65 -8.50 -7.05 53.36
N ALA A 66 -7.52 -7.30 54.22
CA ALA A 66 -7.61 -8.07 55.47
C ALA A 66 -6.38 -7.63 56.28
N GLY A 67 -6.45 -7.12 57.50
CA GLY A 67 -7.02 -7.68 58.71
C GLY A 67 -5.92 -7.56 59.79
N ALA A 68 -6.29 -7.17 61.01
CA ALA A 68 -5.43 -6.59 62.05
C ALA A 68 -4.35 -7.51 62.69
N THR A 69 -3.19 -6.89 63.04
CA THR A 69 -2.20 -7.01 64.17
C THR A 69 -2.17 -8.26 65.11
N PRO A 70 -1.07 -8.58 65.87
CA PRO A 70 0.00 -7.67 66.35
C PRO A 70 1.46 -8.20 66.43
N ALA A 71 2.36 -7.22 66.61
CA ALA A 71 3.66 -7.18 67.29
C ALA A 71 4.39 -8.48 67.69
N ALA A 72 5.63 -8.61 67.19
CA ALA A 72 6.72 -9.27 67.89
C ALA A 72 8.06 -8.56 67.62
N LYS A 73 8.78 -8.24 68.69
CA LYS A 73 10.18 -7.80 68.72
C LYS A 73 11.09 -8.92 68.21
N ALA A 74 12.06 -8.61 67.35
CA ALA A 74 13.29 -9.40 67.21
C ALA A 74 14.44 -8.55 66.62
N ASP A 75 15.63 -8.88 67.09
CA ASP A 75 16.96 -8.25 67.01
C ASP A 75 17.57 -8.01 65.61
N PRO A 76 18.67 -7.23 65.50
CA PRO A 76 19.25 -6.82 64.23
C PRO A 76 20.15 -7.93 63.68
N VAL A 77 19.76 -8.52 62.54
CA VAL A 77 20.61 -9.45 61.79
C VAL A 77 20.91 -8.87 60.40
N ASN A 78 22.21 -8.68 60.18
CA ASN A 78 22.96 -8.63 58.93
C ASN A 78 22.18 -8.72 57.62
N ASN A 79 22.34 -7.69 56.80
CA ASN A 79 21.90 -7.63 55.41
C ASN A 79 23.14 -7.68 54.49
N PRO A 80 23.57 -8.84 53.97
CA PRO A 80 24.59 -8.90 52.92
C PRO A 80 23.89 -8.95 51.56
N GLY A 81 23.88 -7.82 50.84
CA GLY A 81 23.21 -7.82 49.53
C GLY A 81 23.13 -6.46 48.85
N ARG A 82 24.23 -5.70 48.82
CA ARG A 82 24.35 -4.52 47.95
C ARG A 82 25.44 -4.79 46.94
N ALA A 83 25.04 -5.33 45.79
CA ALA A 83 25.92 -5.48 44.63
C ALA A 83 26.36 -4.08 44.16
N THR A 84 27.64 -3.79 44.36
CA THR A 84 28.33 -2.69 43.69
C THR A 84 28.47 -3.07 42.22
N TYR A 85 27.95 -2.21 41.33
CA TYR A 85 28.27 -2.29 39.91
C TYR A 85 29.78 -2.04 39.73
N GLN A 86 30.55 -3.11 39.52
CA GLN A 86 31.91 -3.01 39.00
C GLN A 86 31.81 -2.59 37.52
N ALA A 87 32.59 -1.56 37.17
CA ALA A 87 32.83 -1.22 35.78
C ALA A 87 33.43 -2.43 35.03
N PRO A 88 33.01 -2.68 33.77
CA PRO A 88 33.55 -3.78 33.00
C PRO A 88 35.08 -3.62 32.83
N PRO A 89 35.85 -4.72 32.84
CA PRO A 89 37.29 -4.66 32.62
C PRO A 89 37.57 -4.13 31.21
N ALA A 90 38.60 -3.28 31.11
CA ALA A 90 39.08 -2.75 29.84
C ALA A 90 39.46 -3.90 28.90
N LEU A 91 39.00 -3.83 27.65
CA LEU A 91 39.39 -4.73 26.58
C LEU A 91 40.93 -4.70 26.42
N PRO A 92 41.60 -5.85 26.32
CA PRO A 92 43.03 -5.89 26.08
C PRO A 92 43.35 -5.27 24.71
N GLU A 93 44.37 -4.42 24.66
CA GLU A 93 44.89 -3.83 23.44
C GLU A 93 45.30 -4.93 22.44
N LEU A 94 44.83 -4.79 21.21
CA LEU A 94 45.03 -5.70 20.08
C LEU A 94 46.42 -5.52 19.44
N THR A 95 47.48 -5.52 20.25
CA THR A 95 48.87 -5.30 19.78
C THR A 95 49.59 -6.58 19.38
N ASP A 96 49.07 -7.76 19.70
CA ASP A 96 49.72 -9.05 19.41
C ASP A 96 49.02 -9.86 18.31
N ARG A 97 48.88 -9.28 17.11
CA ARG A 97 48.61 -10.09 15.91
C ARG A 97 49.94 -10.55 15.31
N PRO A 98 50.19 -11.87 15.15
CA PRO A 98 51.37 -12.34 14.43
C PRO A 98 51.29 -11.84 12.98
N ALA A 99 52.37 -11.23 12.52
CA ALA A 99 52.50 -10.75 11.15
C ALA A 99 52.15 -11.86 10.17
N LEU A 100 51.16 -11.60 9.29
CA LEU A 100 50.84 -12.47 8.16
C LEU A 100 52.13 -12.72 7.36
N LYS A 101 52.56 -13.98 7.32
CA LYS A 101 53.66 -14.42 6.46
C LYS A 101 53.38 -13.94 5.03
N ALA A 102 54.31 -13.19 4.48
CA ALA A 102 54.28 -12.75 3.10
C ALA A 102 54.05 -13.96 2.18
N LEU A 103 53.03 -13.86 1.33
CA LEU A 103 52.79 -14.84 0.27
C LEU A 103 54.03 -14.88 -0.64
N PRO A 104 54.49 -16.08 -1.05
CA PRO A 104 55.61 -16.19 -1.97
C PRO A 104 55.24 -15.53 -3.32
N PRO A 105 56.21 -14.89 -4.00
CA PRO A 105 55.98 -14.30 -5.31
C PRO A 105 55.57 -15.38 -6.30
N LEU A 106 54.45 -15.16 -6.99
CA LEU A 106 54.01 -15.95 -8.14
C LEU A 106 55.04 -15.82 -9.24
N THR A 107 55.99 -16.75 -9.24
CA THR A 107 57.00 -16.90 -10.29
C THR A 107 56.51 -17.98 -11.23
N ASP A 108 56.55 -17.70 -12.54
CA ASP A 108 56.25 -18.60 -13.65
C ASP A 108 54.78 -18.98 -13.90
N LEU A 109 54.00 -18.01 -14.38
CA LEU A 109 52.96 -18.29 -15.39
C LEU A 109 53.67 -18.56 -16.72
N ALA A 110 54.14 -19.79 -16.90
CA ALA A 110 54.60 -20.30 -18.19
C ALA A 110 53.48 -20.14 -19.23
N ALA A 111 53.89 -19.73 -20.43
CA ALA A 111 53.05 -19.40 -21.58
C ALA A 111 51.83 -20.33 -21.72
N LEU A 112 50.64 -19.72 -21.70
CA LEU A 112 49.41 -20.37 -22.13
C LEU A 112 49.62 -20.91 -23.56
N PRO A 113 49.31 -22.18 -23.82
CA PRO A 113 49.40 -22.72 -25.18
C PRO A 113 48.45 -21.96 -26.11
N ASP A 114 48.95 -21.61 -27.29
CA ASP A 114 48.17 -20.94 -28.34
C ASP A 114 46.88 -21.73 -28.60
N LEU A 115 45.74 -21.06 -28.38
CA LEU A 115 44.43 -21.60 -28.70
C LEU A 115 44.38 -21.89 -30.21
N PRO A 116 43.93 -23.09 -30.62
CA PRO A 116 43.78 -23.40 -32.04
C PRO A 116 42.82 -22.40 -32.68
N THR A 117 43.24 -21.87 -33.85
CA THR A 117 42.43 -20.98 -34.68
C THR A 117 41.05 -21.57 -34.89
N LEU A 118 40.02 -20.86 -34.42
CA LEU A 118 38.62 -21.20 -34.65
C LEU A 118 38.39 -21.33 -36.16
N PRO A 119 37.73 -22.40 -36.64
CA PRO A 119 37.40 -22.55 -38.05
C PRO A 119 36.50 -21.39 -38.49
N ASP A 120 36.78 -20.86 -39.68
CA ASP A 120 35.98 -19.81 -40.32
C ASP A 120 34.51 -20.22 -40.35
N LEU A 121 33.69 -19.44 -39.65
CA LEU A 121 32.24 -19.58 -39.67
C LEU A 121 31.76 -19.34 -41.11
N ALA A 122 31.03 -20.32 -41.65
CA ALA A 122 30.40 -20.21 -42.95
C ALA A 122 29.52 -18.94 -43.01
N PRO A 123 29.51 -18.21 -44.15
CA PRO A 123 28.68 -17.03 -44.30
C PRO A 123 27.20 -17.39 -44.09
N LEU A 124 26.54 -16.63 -43.22
CA LEU A 124 25.10 -16.72 -42.99
C LEU A 124 24.35 -16.55 -44.32
N PRO A 125 23.32 -17.36 -44.60
CA PRO A 125 22.51 -17.19 -45.79
C PRO A 125 21.78 -15.84 -45.79
N ASP A 126 21.80 -15.17 -46.94
CA ASP A 126 21.15 -13.88 -47.17
C ASP A 126 19.65 -13.96 -46.81
N LEU A 127 19.25 -13.16 -45.83
CA LEU A 127 17.85 -12.95 -45.49
C LEU A 127 17.17 -12.20 -46.65
N PRO A 128 15.95 -12.61 -47.08
CA PRO A 128 15.26 -11.99 -48.19
C PRO A 128 14.95 -10.52 -47.90
N ALA A 129 15.44 -9.64 -48.77
CA ALA A 129 15.16 -8.21 -48.78
C ALA A 129 13.69 -7.95 -49.13
N SER A 130 12.78 -8.04 -48.16
CA SER A 130 11.38 -7.61 -48.31
C SER A 130 10.73 -7.31 -46.96
N ALA A 131 11.12 -6.20 -46.34
CA ALA A 131 10.30 -5.47 -45.37
C ALA A 131 10.79 -4.02 -45.27
N ARG A 132 10.70 -3.27 -46.38
CA ARG A 132 10.77 -1.80 -46.31
C ARG A 132 9.46 -1.32 -45.69
N TYR A 133 9.54 -0.89 -44.43
CA TYR A 133 8.54 -0.06 -43.78
C TYR A 133 8.36 1.23 -44.62
N GLN A 134 7.24 1.36 -45.32
CA GLN A 134 6.77 2.63 -45.85
C GLN A 134 5.85 3.28 -44.81
N PRO A 135 6.08 4.53 -44.40
CA PRO A 135 5.11 5.26 -43.58
C PRO A 135 3.89 5.61 -44.44
N ALA A 136 2.71 5.16 -44.04
CA ALA A 136 1.46 5.50 -44.68
C ALA A 136 1.15 6.99 -44.48
N SER A 137 1.34 7.79 -45.54
CA SER A 137 0.68 9.10 -45.68
C SER A 137 -0.70 8.86 -46.30
N THR A 138 -1.74 8.79 -45.49
CA THR A 138 -3.12 8.81 -45.98
C THR A 138 -3.51 10.24 -46.32
N GLY A 139 -3.44 10.57 -47.61
CA GLY A 139 -4.11 11.72 -48.19
C GLY A 139 -5.62 11.51 -48.15
N TYR A 140 -6.32 12.41 -47.44
CA TYR A 140 -7.76 12.55 -47.51
C TYR A 140 -8.14 13.24 -48.83
N GLN A 141 -8.77 12.50 -49.75
CA GLN A 141 -9.61 13.07 -50.80
C GLN A 141 -11.08 12.79 -50.44
N PRO A 142 -11.93 13.81 -50.26
CA PRO A 142 -13.34 13.59 -50.00
C PRO A 142 -14.07 13.23 -51.30
N ALA A 143 -14.73 12.07 -51.30
CA ALA A 143 -15.72 11.70 -52.29
C ALA A 143 -16.99 12.54 -52.05
N SER A 144 -17.43 13.24 -53.10
CA SER A 144 -18.69 13.97 -53.15
C SER A 144 -19.86 12.99 -53.24
N THR A 145 -20.57 12.76 -52.15
CA THR A 145 -21.94 12.22 -52.16
C THR A 145 -22.90 13.38 -51.89
N GLY A 146 -23.78 13.62 -52.86
CA GLY A 146 -24.76 14.70 -52.81
C GLY A 146 -25.76 14.50 -51.68
N TYR A 147 -25.79 15.45 -50.76
CA TYR A 147 -26.88 15.64 -49.82
C TYR A 147 -27.44 17.04 -50.04
N GLN A 148 -28.67 17.12 -50.58
CA GLN A 148 -29.45 18.35 -50.65
C GLN A 148 -30.12 18.58 -49.29
N PRO A 149 -29.88 19.70 -48.61
CA PRO A 149 -30.62 20.05 -47.41
C PRO A 149 -32.05 20.49 -47.77
N PRO A 150 -33.07 20.15 -46.96
CA PRO A 150 -34.43 20.57 -47.20
C PRO A 150 -34.58 22.09 -46.97
N THR A 151 -35.29 22.71 -47.90
CA THR A 151 -35.66 24.12 -47.94
C THR A 151 -36.49 24.49 -46.73
N ALA A 152 -36.05 25.50 -45.97
CA ALA A 152 -36.81 26.07 -44.86
C ALA A 152 -38.07 26.80 -45.38
N PRO A 153 -39.24 26.62 -44.74
CA PRO A 153 -40.44 27.36 -45.11
C PRO A 153 -40.34 28.82 -44.64
N ALA A 154 -40.74 29.72 -45.53
CA ALA A 154 -40.83 31.16 -45.28
C ALA A 154 -41.87 31.46 -44.19
N MET A 155 -41.50 32.29 -43.22
CA MET A 155 -42.42 32.86 -42.23
C MET A 155 -42.62 34.36 -42.49
N PRO A 156 -43.82 34.90 -42.23
CA PRO A 156 -44.21 36.22 -42.69
C PRO A 156 -43.87 37.35 -41.71
N VAL A 157 -43.88 38.53 -42.30
CA VAL A 157 -43.66 39.88 -41.77
C VAL A 157 -44.43 40.18 -40.47
N GLY A 158 -43.69 40.80 -39.52
CA GLY A 158 -44.03 41.63 -38.34
C GLY A 158 -45.46 41.71 -37.78
N PRO A 159 -45.60 41.98 -36.46
CA PRO A 159 -45.71 43.40 -36.10
C PRO A 159 -45.14 43.84 -34.71
N LYS A 160 -44.73 45.13 -34.71
CA LYS A 160 -44.83 46.19 -33.67
C LYS A 160 -44.11 46.02 -32.30
N PRO A 161 -43.28 46.99 -31.88
CA PRO A 161 -42.59 46.98 -30.58
C PRO A 161 -43.44 47.59 -29.46
N LEU A 162 -43.40 46.99 -28.26
CA LEU A 162 -43.88 47.52 -26.98
C LEU A 162 -42.96 47.02 -25.85
N PRO A 163 -42.98 47.64 -24.65
CA PRO A 163 -41.83 48.40 -24.14
C PRO A 163 -40.98 47.64 -23.12
N GLN A 164 -39.74 48.10 -22.99
CA GLN A 164 -38.83 47.74 -21.91
C GLN A 164 -39.40 48.17 -20.55
N SER A 165 -39.74 47.20 -19.71
CA SER A 165 -39.44 47.19 -18.28
C SER A 165 -39.90 45.86 -17.68
N VAL A 166 -39.09 45.32 -16.77
CA VAL A 166 -39.46 44.60 -15.53
C VAL A 166 -38.26 43.72 -15.12
N SER A 167 -37.58 44.23 -14.10
CA SER A 167 -37.04 43.54 -12.93
C SER A 167 -36.18 42.29 -13.11
N GLN A 168 -34.89 42.47 -12.83
CA GLN A 168 -33.99 41.44 -12.33
C GLN A 168 -34.64 40.76 -11.10
N SER A 169 -35.02 39.50 -11.26
CA SER A 169 -35.46 38.64 -10.18
C SER A 169 -34.22 38.20 -9.40
N ALA A 170 -34.08 38.73 -8.19
CA ALA A 170 -33.06 38.33 -7.24
C ALA A 170 -33.29 36.88 -6.81
N ALA A 171 -32.22 36.09 -6.82
CA ALA A 171 -32.20 34.76 -6.23
C ALA A 171 -32.64 34.83 -4.74
N PRO A 172 -33.42 33.85 -4.26
CA PRO A 172 -33.88 33.86 -2.88
C PRO A 172 -32.69 33.75 -1.91
N PRO A 173 -32.68 34.52 -0.80
CA PRO A 173 -31.65 34.41 0.21
C PRO A 173 -31.71 33.04 0.88
N MET A 174 -30.56 32.36 0.94
CA MET A 174 -30.39 31.14 1.71
C MET A 174 -30.84 31.37 3.16
N PRO A 175 -31.52 30.40 3.79
CA PRO A 175 -31.97 30.54 5.17
C PRO A 175 -30.78 30.74 6.10
N ALA A 176 -30.79 31.86 6.83
CA ALA A 176 -29.80 32.15 7.87
C ALA A 176 -29.87 31.05 8.93
N VAL A 177 -28.85 30.19 8.96
CA VAL A 177 -28.63 29.24 10.06
C VAL A 177 -28.50 30.06 11.33
N ARG A 178 -29.47 29.91 12.25
CA ARG A 178 -29.44 30.55 13.57
C ARG A 178 -28.18 30.10 14.31
N ARG A 179 -27.16 30.96 14.33
CA ARG A 179 -25.98 30.85 15.20
C ARG A 179 -26.44 30.97 16.65
N THR A 180 -26.19 29.94 17.45
CA THR A 180 -26.34 30.00 18.90
C THR A 180 -25.26 30.93 19.49
N GLU A 181 -25.70 32.08 20.00
CA GLU A 181 -24.89 33.17 20.56
C GLU A 181 -24.28 32.84 21.94
N ALA A 182 -23.43 31.81 22.01
CA ALA A 182 -22.50 31.64 23.12
C ALA A 182 -21.06 31.97 22.68
N ALA A 183 -20.90 32.96 21.80
CA ALA A 183 -19.61 33.37 21.26
C ALA A 183 -18.83 34.17 22.31
N GLY A 184 -18.07 33.45 23.15
CA GLY A 184 -16.99 34.06 23.92
C GLY A 184 -16.06 34.85 23.01
N ARG A 185 -15.46 35.93 23.51
CA ARG A 185 -14.55 36.75 22.70
C ARG A 185 -13.37 35.88 22.26
N ALA A 186 -13.15 35.74 20.95
CA ALA A 186 -11.99 35.02 20.44
C ALA A 186 -10.71 35.82 20.75
N LYS A 187 -9.68 35.15 21.30
CA LYS A 187 -8.36 35.74 21.54
C LYS A 187 -7.30 34.92 20.81
N PRO A 188 -6.66 35.49 19.77
CA PRO A 188 -5.57 34.82 19.07
C PRO A 188 -4.43 34.46 20.02
N LEU A 189 -3.76 33.33 19.79
CA LEU A 189 -2.61 32.92 20.59
C LEU A 189 -1.40 33.84 20.41
N ASP A 190 -1.27 34.50 19.25
CA ASP A 190 -0.17 35.39 18.89
C ASP A 190 1.20 34.76 19.19
N LEU A 191 1.48 33.65 18.49
CA LEU A 191 2.73 32.92 18.59
C LEU A 191 3.91 33.72 18.05
N ALA A 192 3.66 34.69 17.15
CA ALA A 192 4.71 35.57 16.63
C ALA A 192 5.34 36.45 17.73
N ALA A 193 4.57 36.82 18.76
CA ALA A 193 5.07 37.54 19.92
C ALA A 193 5.88 36.65 20.89
N ASP A 194 5.87 35.33 20.73
CA ASP A 194 6.62 34.40 21.58
C ASP A 194 8.05 34.21 21.04
N SER A 195 9.05 34.44 21.90
CA SER A 195 10.46 34.30 21.52
C SER A 195 10.83 32.89 21.07
N ARG A 196 10.10 31.83 21.50
CA ARG A 196 10.34 30.44 21.06
C ARG A 196 10.05 30.22 19.59
N PHE A 197 9.12 31.00 19.04
CA PHE A 197 8.69 30.91 17.65
C PHE A 197 9.35 31.98 16.77
N SER A 198 10.10 32.90 17.38
CA SER A 198 10.85 33.92 16.65
C SER A 198 11.90 33.27 15.71
N GLY A 199 11.93 33.74 14.46
CA GLY A 199 12.85 33.23 13.44
C GLY A 199 12.49 31.86 12.86
N LEU A 200 11.37 31.25 13.25
CA LEU A 200 10.88 30.05 12.59
C LEU A 200 10.27 30.41 11.24
N ASN A 201 10.86 29.87 10.18
CA ASN A 201 10.33 29.99 8.83
C ASN A 201 10.01 28.60 8.29
N LEU A 202 8.78 28.45 7.81
CA LEU A 202 8.36 27.23 7.15
C LEU A 202 8.78 27.30 5.67
N PRO A 203 9.41 26.24 5.10
CA PRO A 203 9.71 26.19 3.66
C PRO A 203 8.45 26.45 2.83
N ALA A 204 8.60 27.14 1.69
CA ALA A 204 7.45 27.59 0.88
C ALA A 204 6.51 26.44 0.48
N GLU A 205 7.07 25.27 0.14
CA GLU A 205 6.30 24.07 -0.22
C GLU A 205 5.43 23.57 0.95
N LEU A 206 6.00 23.50 2.15
CA LEU A 206 5.25 23.10 3.35
C LEU A 206 4.28 24.20 3.80
N ALA A 207 4.59 25.47 3.56
CA ALA A 207 3.68 26.56 3.84
C ALA A 207 2.38 26.40 3.07
N THR A 208 2.41 26.11 1.77
CA THR A 208 1.19 25.87 0.97
C THR A 208 0.35 24.72 1.53
N THR A 209 0.98 23.61 1.93
CA THR A 209 0.28 22.47 2.55
C THR A 209 -0.39 22.86 3.86
N VAL A 210 0.32 23.59 4.74
CA VAL A 210 -0.23 24.05 6.01
C VAL A 210 -1.36 25.05 5.81
N GLU A 211 -1.28 25.92 4.80
CA GLU A 211 -2.38 26.82 4.45
C GLU A 211 -3.63 26.07 4.01
N ARG A 212 -3.48 25.03 3.19
CA ARG A 212 -4.59 24.16 2.80
C ARG A 212 -5.22 23.47 4.00
N ILE A 213 -4.41 22.89 4.89
CA ILE A 213 -4.89 22.24 6.13
C ILE A 213 -5.62 23.26 7.02
N PHE A 214 -5.09 24.47 7.17
CA PHE A 214 -5.75 25.53 7.91
C PHE A 214 -7.13 25.84 7.35
N SER A 215 -7.26 26.01 6.02
CA SER A 215 -8.56 26.27 5.39
C SER A 215 -9.56 25.12 5.52
N LEU A 216 -9.11 23.88 5.73
CA LEU A 216 -9.99 22.76 6.07
C LEU A 216 -10.42 22.79 7.54
N ASN A 217 -9.60 23.35 8.43
CA ASN A 217 -9.92 23.43 9.86
C ASN A 217 -10.72 24.69 10.25
N ASP A 218 -10.67 25.75 9.44
CA ASP A 218 -11.46 26.98 9.59
C ASP A 218 -12.88 26.75 9.08
N LEU A 219 -13.67 26.01 9.87
CA LEU A 219 -14.99 25.51 9.48
C LEU A 219 -16.02 26.64 9.30
N ASP A 220 -15.83 27.77 9.96
CA ASP A 220 -16.72 28.93 9.87
C ASP A 220 -16.15 30.09 9.01
N PHE A 221 -14.98 29.89 8.42
CA PHE A 221 -14.26 30.80 7.52
C PHE A 221 -13.99 32.19 8.13
N ASN A 222 -13.80 32.26 9.44
CA ASN A 222 -13.57 33.51 10.14
C ASN A 222 -12.09 33.95 10.15
N GLY A 223 -11.19 33.13 9.58
CA GLY A 223 -9.75 33.38 9.54
C GLY A 223 -8.99 32.94 10.79
N PHE A 224 -9.68 32.28 11.71
CA PHE A 224 -9.16 31.70 12.95
C PHE A 224 -9.68 30.28 13.09
N VAL A 225 -8.93 29.45 13.82
CA VAL A 225 -9.33 28.08 14.12
C VAL A 225 -9.33 27.91 15.63
N ASP A 226 -10.47 27.53 16.20
CA ASP A 226 -10.57 27.20 17.62
C ASP A 226 -10.27 25.70 17.89
N PHE A 227 -10.08 25.34 19.16
CA PHE A 227 -9.77 23.95 19.53
C PHE A 227 -10.94 22.98 19.32
N SER A 228 -12.18 23.46 19.30
CA SER A 228 -13.38 22.66 19.03
C SER A 228 -13.44 22.29 17.55
N GLU A 229 -13.17 23.24 16.66
CA GLU A 229 -13.07 23.01 15.21
C GLU A 229 -11.99 21.99 14.87
N ILE A 230 -10.80 22.12 15.47
CA ILE A 230 -9.73 21.13 15.28
C ILE A 230 -10.16 19.74 15.75
N THR A 231 -10.86 19.65 16.88
CA THR A 231 -11.33 18.36 17.41
C THR A 231 -12.34 17.73 16.46
N LYS A 232 -13.31 18.51 15.95
CA LYS A 232 -14.28 18.06 14.94
C LYS A 232 -13.60 17.57 13.67
N MET A 233 -12.56 18.27 13.20
CA MET A 233 -11.81 17.87 12.02
C MET A 233 -10.98 16.60 12.22
N LEU A 234 -10.43 16.39 13.41
CA LEU A 234 -9.72 15.16 13.75
C LEU A 234 -10.67 13.95 13.79
N GLU A 235 -11.92 14.16 14.20
CA GLU A 235 -12.97 13.14 14.20
C GLU A 235 -13.55 12.89 12.79
N GLY A 236 -13.65 13.92 11.95
CA GLY A 236 -14.20 13.84 10.58
C GLY A 236 -13.32 13.11 9.56
N GLU A 237 -13.89 12.75 8.40
CA GLU A 237 -13.18 12.04 7.31
C GLU A 237 -12.50 12.97 6.30
N GLU A 238 -12.63 14.29 6.49
CA GLU A 238 -12.13 15.29 5.52
C GLU A 238 -10.60 15.42 5.49
N LEU A 239 -9.93 14.99 6.56
CA LEU A 239 -8.47 14.94 6.65
C LEU A 239 -7.98 13.51 6.43
N THR A 240 -6.93 13.37 5.62
CA THR A 240 -6.15 12.14 5.54
C THR A 240 -5.50 11.81 6.88
N ALA A 241 -5.15 10.55 7.16
CA ALA A 241 -4.52 10.15 8.42
C ALA A 241 -3.22 10.93 8.72
N SER A 242 -2.43 11.26 7.70
CA SER A 242 -1.24 12.10 7.83
C SER A 242 -1.57 13.55 8.18
N GLU A 243 -2.61 14.12 7.55
CA GLU A 243 -3.07 15.47 7.86
C GLU A 243 -3.63 15.52 9.29
N LYS A 244 -4.37 14.50 9.73
CA LYS A 244 -4.80 14.37 11.12
C LYS A 244 -3.63 14.33 12.09
N GLN A 245 -2.56 13.61 11.77
CA GLN A 245 -1.36 13.59 12.60
C GLN A 245 -0.70 14.97 12.69
N PHE A 246 -0.60 15.71 11.58
CA PHE A 246 -0.08 17.09 11.60
C PHE A 246 -0.96 18.03 12.42
N VAL A 247 -2.27 17.96 12.23
CA VAL A 247 -3.25 18.76 12.98
C VAL A 247 -3.19 18.41 14.48
N LEU A 248 -3.01 17.14 14.84
CA LEU A 248 -2.86 16.70 16.22
C LEU A 248 -1.60 17.27 16.87
N LEU A 249 -0.47 17.32 16.15
CA LEU A 249 0.77 17.91 16.66
C LEU A 249 0.60 19.44 16.86
N ILE A 250 -0.01 20.13 15.90
CA ILE A 250 -0.30 21.57 16.01
C ILE A 250 -1.25 21.84 17.19
N TYR A 251 -2.28 21.01 17.35
CA TYR A 251 -3.21 21.05 18.47
C TYR A 251 -2.51 20.90 19.82
N GLN A 252 -1.55 19.97 19.93
CA GLN A 252 -0.74 19.78 21.13
C GLN A 252 0.12 21.02 21.45
N VAL A 253 0.73 21.64 20.44
CA VAL A 253 1.47 22.90 20.62
C VAL A 253 0.53 23.99 21.12
N GLY A 254 -0.63 24.18 20.49
CA GLY A 254 -1.63 25.15 20.92
C GLY A 254 -2.08 24.95 22.37
N LYS A 255 -2.39 23.71 22.77
CA LYS A 255 -2.79 23.39 24.16
C LYS A 255 -1.69 23.69 25.16
N LYS A 256 -0.42 23.42 24.82
CA LYS A 256 0.72 23.75 25.67
C LYS A 256 0.83 25.27 25.88
N ILE A 257 0.67 26.06 24.83
CA ILE A 257 0.73 27.53 24.93
C ILE A 257 -0.43 28.08 25.77
N VAL A 258 -1.65 27.55 25.60
CA VAL A 258 -2.81 27.95 26.41
C VAL A 258 -2.61 27.59 27.89
N ALA A 259 -2.00 26.43 28.18
CA ALA A 259 -1.70 26.04 29.56
C ALA A 259 -0.66 26.97 30.23
N GLU A 260 0.28 27.51 29.46
CA GLU A 260 1.32 28.42 29.94
C GLU A 260 0.84 29.88 30.04
N ARG A 261 -0.13 30.28 29.20
CA ARG A 261 -0.68 31.63 29.13
C ARG A 261 -2.12 31.60 29.64
N PRO A 262 -2.37 31.81 30.95
CA PRO A 262 -3.72 31.77 31.49
C PRO A 262 -4.62 32.76 30.74
N ILE A 263 -5.77 32.26 30.29
CA ILE A 263 -6.75 33.00 29.50
C ILE A 263 -7.95 33.30 30.39
N ASP A 264 -8.45 34.53 30.31
CA ASP A 264 -9.61 34.96 31.09
C ASP A 264 -10.83 34.07 30.83
N HIS A 265 -11.60 33.79 31.88
CA HIS A 265 -12.83 33.01 31.75
C HIS A 265 -13.79 33.66 30.75
N GLY A 266 -14.28 32.89 29.78
CA GLY A 266 -15.20 33.36 28.73
C GLY A 266 -14.52 33.88 27.45
N VAL A 267 -13.18 33.83 27.39
CA VAL A 267 -12.42 34.06 26.16
C VAL A 267 -12.05 32.72 25.54
N VAL A 268 -12.36 32.54 24.25
CA VAL A 268 -12.03 31.31 23.51
C VAL A 268 -10.66 31.52 22.85
N PRO A 269 -9.64 30.71 23.18
CA PRO A 269 -8.38 30.77 22.45
C PRO A 269 -8.54 30.25 21.03
N VAL A 270 -8.01 31.02 20.09
CA VAL A 270 -8.04 30.67 18.67
C VAL A 270 -6.65 30.79 18.07
N MET A 271 -6.36 30.03 17.03
CA MET A 271 -5.13 30.15 16.25
C MET A 271 -5.41 30.88 14.95
N SER A 272 -4.68 31.96 14.70
CA SER A 272 -4.66 32.55 13.36
C SER A 272 -3.93 31.64 12.37
N LYS A 273 -4.10 31.90 11.07
CA LYS A 273 -3.32 31.22 10.01
C LYS A 273 -1.81 31.30 10.25
N GLN A 274 -1.32 32.42 10.79
CA GLN A 274 0.10 32.61 11.10
C GLN A 274 0.53 31.79 12.32
N ASP A 275 -0.30 31.74 13.36
CA ASP A 275 -0.05 30.89 14.53
C ASP A 275 0.02 29.42 14.14
N PHE A 276 -0.90 28.97 13.28
CA PHE A 276 -0.94 27.60 12.79
C PHE A 276 0.35 27.21 12.05
N LYS A 277 0.89 28.12 11.21
CA LYS A 277 2.17 27.94 10.53
C LYS A 277 3.36 27.89 11.50
N LEU A 278 3.41 28.81 12.46
CA LEU A 278 4.49 28.89 13.44
C LEU A 278 4.50 27.65 14.36
N ALA A 279 3.32 27.18 14.77
CA ALA A 279 3.17 25.93 15.52
C ALA A 279 3.75 24.75 14.73
N PHE A 280 3.42 24.62 13.45
CA PHE A 280 3.97 23.56 12.61
C PHE A 280 5.48 23.68 12.40
N ALA A 281 5.99 24.89 12.15
CA ALA A 281 7.42 25.14 12.02
C ALA A 281 8.20 24.78 13.29
N SER A 282 7.60 24.97 14.48
CA SER A 282 8.24 24.61 15.75
C SER A 282 8.44 23.10 15.90
N ILE A 283 7.47 22.30 15.45
CA ILE A 283 7.56 20.84 15.44
C ILE A 283 8.68 20.38 14.50
N LEU A 284 8.78 20.97 13.31
CA LEU A 284 9.83 20.62 12.35
C LEU A 284 11.23 20.99 12.85
N LYS A 285 11.38 22.07 13.62
CA LYS A 285 12.68 22.45 14.21
C LYS A 285 13.24 21.35 15.12
N ASP A 286 12.37 20.60 15.80
CA ASP A 286 12.80 19.52 16.69
C ASP A 286 13.05 18.19 15.94
N VAL A 287 12.40 17.98 14.78
CA VAL A 287 12.48 16.76 13.97
C VAL A 287 13.52 16.82 12.85
N MET A 288 13.78 17.99 12.29
CA MET A 288 14.74 18.15 11.18
C MET A 288 16.21 17.89 11.58
N PRO A 289 16.70 18.26 12.78
CA PRO A 289 18.07 17.95 13.18
C PRO A 289 18.34 16.44 13.24
N THR A 290 17.35 15.62 13.63
CA THR A 290 17.49 14.16 13.67
C THR A 290 17.44 13.52 12.27
N LEU A 291 16.76 14.14 11.31
CA LEU A 291 16.82 13.74 9.90
C LEU A 291 18.14 14.16 9.23
N ALA A 292 18.71 15.31 9.60
CA ALA A 292 19.98 15.80 9.08
C ALA A 292 21.21 15.09 9.71
N ALA A 293 21.12 14.66 10.97
CA ALA A 293 22.20 13.98 11.68
C ALA A 293 22.40 12.50 11.25
N GLY A 294 21.55 11.97 10.38
CA GLY A 294 21.77 10.68 9.69
C GLY A 294 22.79 10.75 8.54
N ALA A 295 23.39 11.92 8.27
CA ALA A 295 24.50 12.05 7.32
C ALA A 295 25.80 11.52 7.95
N PRO A 296 26.52 10.58 7.29
CA PRO A 296 27.76 10.02 7.83
C PRO A 296 28.83 11.11 8.04
N PRO A 297 29.71 10.96 9.06
CA PRO A 297 30.74 11.96 9.34
C PRO A 297 31.68 12.12 8.15
N ALA A 298 31.94 13.38 7.79
CA ALA A 298 32.83 13.76 6.71
C ALA A 298 34.29 13.36 7.05
N SER A 299 34.83 12.38 6.32
CA SER A 299 36.26 12.11 6.04
C SER A 299 36.29 10.85 5.17
N ILE A 300 36.77 10.82 3.93
CA ILE A 300 38.19 10.79 3.52
C ILE A 300 38.24 11.19 2.04
N THR A 301 39.10 12.14 1.71
CA THR A 301 39.51 12.48 0.34
C THR A 301 40.34 11.33 -0.25
N ALA A 302 39.79 10.56 -1.17
CA ALA A 302 40.55 9.75 -2.11
C ALA A 302 39.78 9.58 -3.43
N SER A 303 40.46 10.02 -4.49
CA SER A 303 40.10 10.07 -5.90
C SER A 303 39.30 8.89 -6.46
N GLY A 304 38.27 9.19 -7.28
CA GLY A 304 37.85 8.29 -8.36
C GLY A 304 36.38 7.86 -8.45
N LEU A 305 35.46 8.41 -7.68
CA LEU A 305 34.03 8.08 -7.80
C LEU A 305 33.25 9.12 -8.63
N PRO A 306 32.23 8.69 -9.41
CA PRO A 306 31.43 9.59 -10.24
C PRO A 306 30.75 10.65 -9.37
N ALA A 307 30.70 11.87 -9.90
CA ALA A 307 30.23 13.07 -9.20
C ALA A 307 28.92 12.81 -8.45
N GLN A 308 28.93 13.07 -7.13
CA GLN A 308 27.69 13.16 -6.36
C GLN A 308 26.78 14.21 -7.01
N PRO A 309 25.47 13.93 -7.18
CA PRO A 309 24.55 14.86 -7.80
C PRO A 309 24.49 16.16 -6.99
N ALA A 310 24.55 17.27 -7.71
CA ALA A 310 24.52 18.61 -7.13
C ALA A 310 23.32 18.77 -6.18
N VAL A 311 23.62 19.09 -4.92
CA VAL A 311 22.64 19.44 -3.89
C VAL A 311 21.86 20.67 -4.38
N GLY A 312 20.60 20.48 -4.78
CA GLY A 312 19.71 21.59 -5.16
C GLY A 312 18.85 21.40 -6.41
N GLN A 313 18.91 20.27 -7.11
CA GLN A 313 17.91 20.02 -8.16
C GLN A 313 16.55 19.71 -7.53
N PRO A 314 15.46 20.40 -7.93
CA PRO A 314 14.12 20.09 -7.45
C PRO A 314 13.81 18.64 -7.81
N PHE A 315 13.44 17.84 -6.81
CA PHE A 315 13.09 16.44 -7.01
C PHE A 315 11.91 16.37 -7.99
N ARG A 316 12.18 15.89 -9.20
CA ARG A 316 11.16 15.56 -10.17
C ARG A 316 10.89 14.08 -10.04
N PRO A 317 9.76 13.68 -9.43
CA PRO A 317 9.46 12.27 -9.35
C PRO A 317 9.22 11.74 -10.75
N THR A 318 9.87 10.63 -11.05
CA THR A 318 9.75 9.86 -12.28
C THR A 318 9.22 8.46 -11.94
N VAL A 319 8.62 7.77 -12.92
CA VAL A 319 8.05 6.42 -12.71
C VAL A 319 9.12 5.47 -12.16
N TYR A 320 10.31 5.56 -12.74
CA TYR A 320 11.52 4.85 -12.32
C TYR A 320 12.56 5.90 -11.93
N ALA A 321 13.31 5.67 -10.85
CA ALA A 321 14.38 6.59 -10.44
C ALA A 321 15.44 6.78 -11.53
N GLU A 322 15.70 5.72 -12.30
CA GLU A 322 16.56 5.73 -13.49
C GLU A 322 15.69 5.48 -14.74
N GLU A 323 15.26 6.54 -15.44
CA GLU A 323 14.41 6.41 -16.63
C GLU A 323 15.10 5.67 -17.78
N ASP A 324 16.40 5.89 -17.96
CA ASP A 324 17.21 5.20 -18.97
C ASP A 324 17.47 3.73 -18.61
N TYR A 325 17.33 3.36 -17.33
CA TYR A 325 17.52 2.00 -16.85
C TYR A 325 16.46 1.58 -15.81
N PRO A 326 15.20 1.39 -16.22
CA PRO A 326 14.09 1.10 -15.31
C PRO A 326 14.30 -0.15 -14.45
N LEU A 327 15.02 -1.15 -14.96
CA LEU A 327 15.33 -2.38 -14.22
C LEU A 327 16.16 -2.12 -12.95
N GLY A 328 16.99 -1.07 -12.93
CA GLY A 328 17.75 -0.68 -11.72
C GLY A 328 16.84 -0.17 -10.59
N SER A 329 15.66 0.34 -10.96
CA SER A 329 14.65 0.89 -10.06
C SER A 329 13.67 -0.16 -9.53
N ILE A 330 13.45 -1.26 -10.27
CA ILE A 330 12.51 -2.32 -9.91
C ILE A 330 13.20 -3.30 -8.95
N LYS A 331 13.07 -3.02 -7.66
CA LYS A 331 13.67 -3.80 -6.58
C LYS A 331 12.64 -4.12 -5.51
N ALA A 332 12.75 -5.29 -4.86
CA ALA A 332 11.88 -5.69 -3.77
C ALA A 332 11.82 -4.65 -2.63
N GLN A 333 12.92 -3.93 -2.39
CA GLN A 333 13.03 -2.85 -1.40
C GLN A 333 12.16 -1.63 -1.73
N ALA A 334 11.71 -1.47 -2.98
CA ALA A 334 10.83 -0.37 -3.39
C ALA A 334 9.37 -0.60 -2.97
N VAL A 335 9.00 -1.86 -2.71
CA VAL A 335 7.64 -2.24 -2.30
C VAL A 335 7.51 -1.98 -0.80
N ARG A 336 6.82 -0.90 -0.47
CA ARG A 336 6.45 -0.55 0.91
C ARG A 336 4.96 -0.38 1.01
N LEU A 337 4.35 -1.14 1.91
CA LEU A 337 2.92 -1.01 2.14
C LEU A 337 2.60 0.38 2.68
N GLY A 338 1.73 1.11 2.00
CA GLY A 338 1.12 2.33 2.53
C GLY A 338 0.04 2.00 3.57
N THR A 339 -0.63 3.03 4.07
CA THR A 339 -1.79 2.87 4.99
C THR A 339 -2.97 2.16 4.35
N MET A 340 -3.10 2.23 3.03
CA MET A 340 -4.21 1.66 2.24
C MET A 340 -3.77 0.47 1.36
N GLY A 341 -2.52 0.03 1.50
CA GLY A 341 -1.95 -0.99 0.63
C GLY A 341 -2.49 -2.39 0.92
N ASP A 342 -2.58 -3.22 -0.11
CA ASP A 342 -2.90 -4.65 0.03
C ASP A 342 -1.63 -5.47 0.26
N ALA A 343 -1.43 -5.94 1.49
CA ALA A 343 -0.25 -6.72 1.86
C ALA A 343 -0.10 -8.02 1.05
N TYR A 344 -1.21 -8.61 0.59
CA TYR A 344 -1.17 -9.83 -0.22
C TYR A 344 -0.66 -9.54 -1.64
N PHE A 345 -1.16 -8.47 -2.24
CA PHE A 345 -0.66 -7.97 -3.52
C PHE A 345 0.81 -7.59 -3.44
N ALA A 346 1.20 -6.82 -2.43
CA ALA A 346 2.59 -6.41 -2.22
C ALA A 346 3.51 -7.63 -2.06
N ALA A 347 3.14 -8.65 -1.28
CA ALA A 347 3.93 -9.86 -1.11
C ALA A 347 4.06 -10.68 -2.41
N ALA A 348 2.97 -10.83 -3.17
CA ALA A 348 3.00 -11.51 -4.47
C ALA A 348 3.88 -10.74 -5.47
N LEU A 349 3.78 -9.41 -5.49
CA LEU A 349 4.57 -8.54 -6.34
C LEU A 349 6.06 -8.60 -6.02
N VAL A 350 6.42 -8.63 -4.73
CA VAL A 350 7.81 -8.81 -4.29
C VAL A 350 8.38 -10.13 -4.78
N SER A 351 7.63 -11.23 -4.66
CA SER A 351 8.06 -12.53 -5.19
C SER A 351 8.23 -12.49 -6.73
N LEU A 352 7.38 -11.73 -7.43
CA LEU A 352 7.50 -11.53 -8.88
C LEU A 352 8.74 -10.72 -9.29
N ILE A 353 9.11 -9.69 -8.52
CA ILE A 353 10.24 -8.80 -8.86
C ILE A 353 11.55 -9.56 -8.96
N ASP A 354 11.81 -10.48 -8.04
CA ASP A 354 13.07 -11.22 -8.03
C ASP A 354 13.17 -12.22 -9.18
N LEU A 355 12.03 -12.78 -9.61
CA LEU A 355 11.97 -13.78 -10.68
C LEU A 355 11.87 -13.15 -12.07
N HIS A 356 11.03 -12.12 -12.23
CA HIS A 356 10.64 -11.54 -13.52
C HIS A 356 10.50 -10.01 -13.47
N PRO A 357 11.56 -9.24 -13.17
CA PRO A 357 11.47 -7.78 -13.04
C PRO A 357 11.03 -7.10 -14.35
N ARG A 358 11.33 -7.70 -15.51
CA ARG A 358 10.86 -7.22 -16.82
C ARG A 358 9.34 -7.27 -16.99
N SER A 359 8.65 -8.16 -16.29
CA SER A 359 7.19 -8.21 -16.33
C SER A 359 6.57 -6.95 -15.73
N ILE A 360 7.18 -6.39 -14.68
CA ILE A 360 6.75 -5.12 -14.07
C ILE A 360 6.86 -3.96 -15.05
N MET A 361 7.95 -3.89 -15.83
CA MET A 361 8.08 -2.87 -16.88
C MET A 361 6.98 -2.99 -17.94
N ARG A 362 6.64 -4.21 -18.35
CA ARG A 362 5.59 -4.44 -19.36
C ARG A 362 4.19 -4.11 -18.85
N MET A 363 3.98 -4.16 -17.53
CA MET A 363 2.71 -3.79 -16.92
C MET A 363 2.43 -2.30 -17.00
N ILE A 364 3.45 -1.42 -17.08
CA ILE A 364 3.29 0.04 -17.02
C ILE A 364 3.66 0.65 -18.37
N ASN A 365 2.70 1.27 -19.06
CA ASN A 365 2.94 2.00 -20.30
C ASN A 365 2.62 3.48 -20.10
N LEU A 366 3.51 4.37 -20.55
CA LEU A 366 3.26 5.81 -20.58
C LEU A 366 2.44 6.15 -21.83
N ALA A 367 1.28 6.77 -21.63
CA ALA A 367 0.47 7.31 -22.71
C ALA A 367 0.92 8.74 -23.09
N ALA A 368 0.49 9.21 -24.27
CA ALA A 368 0.94 10.50 -24.83
C ALA A 368 0.49 11.73 -24.03
N ASP A 369 -0.55 11.58 -23.21
CA ASP A 369 -1.20 12.61 -22.40
C ASP A 369 -0.67 12.68 -20.95
N GLN A 370 0.47 12.04 -20.68
CA GLN A 370 1.04 11.87 -19.33
C GLN A 370 0.19 11.01 -18.39
N CYS A 371 -0.83 10.31 -18.91
CA CYS A 371 -1.47 9.22 -18.19
C CYS A 371 -0.64 7.95 -18.30
N PHE A 372 -0.92 7.01 -17.41
CA PHE A 372 -0.34 5.67 -17.44
C PHE A 372 -1.43 4.66 -17.78
N THR A 373 -1.11 3.76 -18.70
CA THR A 373 -1.93 2.61 -19.01
C THR A 373 -1.28 1.38 -18.38
N VAL A 374 -1.93 0.82 -17.36
CA VAL A 374 -1.48 -0.39 -16.68
C VAL A 374 -2.20 -1.62 -17.23
N THR A 375 -1.44 -2.68 -17.52
CA THR A 375 -1.98 -3.96 -18.01
C THR A 375 -1.47 -5.10 -17.14
N PHE A 376 -2.35 -5.70 -16.36
CA PHE A 376 -2.04 -6.93 -15.62
C PHE A 376 -2.18 -8.16 -16.53
N PRO A 377 -1.30 -9.16 -16.45
CA PRO A 377 -1.44 -10.41 -17.21
C PRO A 377 -2.80 -11.08 -17.03
N GLY A 378 -3.35 -11.09 -15.81
CA GLY A 378 -4.68 -11.65 -15.50
C GLY A 378 -5.87 -10.85 -16.04
N MET A 379 -5.65 -9.66 -16.62
CA MET A 379 -6.71 -8.85 -17.21
C MET A 379 -7.07 -9.22 -18.66
N HIS A 380 -6.38 -10.21 -19.25
CA HIS A 380 -6.63 -10.71 -20.60
C HIS A 380 -6.68 -9.59 -21.67
N GLY A 381 -5.74 -8.64 -21.59
CA GLY A 381 -5.60 -7.54 -22.55
C GLY A 381 -6.45 -6.31 -22.25
N LYS A 382 -7.24 -6.31 -21.17
CA LYS A 382 -7.86 -5.06 -20.67
C LYS A 382 -6.80 -4.19 -20.02
N THR A 383 -6.97 -2.88 -20.19
CA THR A 383 -6.07 -1.86 -19.64
C THR A 383 -6.76 -1.03 -18.56
N LEU A 384 -5.95 -0.41 -17.70
CA LEU A 384 -6.39 0.55 -16.69
C LEU A 384 -5.67 1.86 -16.92
N ASP A 385 -6.44 2.91 -17.21
CA ASP A 385 -5.89 4.25 -17.36
C ASP A 385 -5.84 4.95 -16.00
N LEU A 386 -4.67 5.50 -15.69
CA LEU A 386 -4.33 6.08 -14.41
C LEU A 386 -3.73 7.45 -14.63
N LEU A 387 -4.20 8.41 -13.82
CA LEU A 387 -3.50 9.66 -13.68
C LEU A 387 -2.22 9.46 -12.86
N PRO A 388 -1.16 10.23 -13.15
CA PRO A 388 0.06 10.22 -12.36
C PRO A 388 -0.28 10.47 -10.88
N PRO A 389 0.44 9.84 -9.93
CA PRO A 389 0.30 10.17 -8.53
C PRO A 389 0.57 11.67 -8.31
N ARG A 390 -0.23 12.30 -7.46
CA ARG A 390 -0.02 13.71 -7.09
C ARG A 390 1.28 13.84 -6.30
N ALA A 391 1.85 15.04 -6.27
CA ALA A 391 3.08 15.30 -5.52
C ALA A 391 2.96 14.88 -4.04
N GLU A 392 1.79 15.09 -3.44
CA GLU A 392 1.52 14.70 -2.06
C GLU A 392 1.46 13.17 -1.89
N GLU A 393 0.87 12.45 -2.84
CA GLU A 393 0.84 10.98 -2.83
C GLU A 393 2.26 10.43 -2.90
N ILE A 394 3.10 10.99 -3.77
CA ILE A 394 4.49 10.58 -3.98
C ILE A 394 5.32 10.72 -2.70
N MET A 395 5.10 11.79 -1.93
CA MET A 395 5.78 12.01 -0.64
C MET A 395 5.42 10.92 0.39
N HIS A 396 4.19 10.42 0.37
CA HIS A 396 3.75 9.35 1.28
C HIS A 396 4.42 8.01 0.99
N TYR A 397 4.81 7.77 -0.25
CA TYR A 397 5.46 6.52 -0.65
C TYR A 397 6.93 6.45 -0.26
N GLY A 398 7.53 7.55 0.25
CA GLY A 398 8.82 7.61 0.98
C GLY A 398 10.08 7.12 0.25
N LEU A 399 9.93 6.45 -0.89
CA LEU A 399 10.98 5.79 -1.65
C LEU A 399 10.99 6.21 -3.12
N ALA A 400 10.09 7.12 -3.52
CA ALA A 400 10.01 7.60 -4.89
C ALA A 400 11.32 8.21 -5.38
N GLN A 401 12.10 8.84 -4.50
CA GLN A 401 13.41 9.38 -4.84
C GLN A 401 14.45 8.31 -5.16
N LYS A 402 14.35 7.14 -4.52
CA LYS A 402 15.35 6.07 -4.66
C LYS A 402 14.99 5.07 -5.76
N TYR A 403 13.70 4.79 -5.94
CA TYR A 403 13.23 3.73 -6.84
C TYR A 403 12.17 4.20 -7.85
N GLY A 404 11.75 5.48 -7.82
CA GLY A 404 10.60 5.96 -8.57
C GLY A 404 9.27 5.55 -7.92
N TYR A 405 8.15 5.99 -8.51
CA TYR A 405 6.80 5.73 -8.00
C TYR A 405 6.06 4.61 -8.76
N TRP A 406 6.77 3.72 -9.47
CA TRP A 406 6.16 2.59 -10.18
C TRP A 406 5.35 1.65 -9.27
N TYR A 407 5.80 1.38 -8.04
CA TYR A 407 5.06 0.52 -7.11
C TYR A 407 3.71 1.11 -6.71
N PRO A 408 3.65 2.37 -6.23
CA PRO A 408 2.40 3.09 -5.99
C PRO A 408 1.41 3.05 -7.15
N LEU A 409 1.93 3.19 -8.38
CA LEU A 409 1.11 3.15 -9.58
C LEU A 409 0.45 1.78 -9.78
N LEU A 410 1.21 0.69 -9.58
CA LEU A 410 0.67 -0.68 -9.64
C LEU A 410 -0.29 -1.00 -8.49
N GLU A 411 -0.01 -0.52 -7.28
CA GLU A 411 -0.90 -0.68 -6.14
C GLU A 411 -2.27 -0.01 -6.41
N LYS A 412 -2.25 1.22 -6.93
CA LYS A 412 -3.47 1.94 -7.34
C LYS A 412 -4.20 1.23 -8.48
N ALA A 413 -3.47 0.76 -9.49
CA ALA A 413 -4.03 -0.02 -10.59
C ALA A 413 -4.71 -1.29 -10.08
N PHE A 414 -4.07 -2.01 -9.15
CA PHE A 414 -4.62 -3.23 -8.58
C PHE A 414 -5.90 -2.94 -7.78
N GLY A 415 -5.93 -1.87 -6.99
CA GLY A 415 -7.15 -1.43 -6.31
C GLY A 415 -8.32 -1.19 -7.28
N MET A 416 -8.04 -0.54 -8.41
CA MET A 416 -9.05 -0.34 -9.47
C MET A 416 -9.49 -1.67 -10.12
N TYR A 417 -8.55 -2.58 -10.40
CA TYR A 417 -8.84 -3.91 -10.93
C TYR A 417 -9.79 -4.69 -9.99
N VAL A 418 -9.49 -4.73 -8.69
CA VAL A 418 -10.32 -5.40 -7.69
C VAL A 418 -11.71 -4.78 -7.62
N ALA A 419 -11.80 -3.44 -7.59
CA ALA A 419 -13.07 -2.71 -7.54
C ALA A 419 -13.96 -2.99 -8.77
N GLN A 420 -13.36 -3.06 -9.96
CA GLN A 420 -14.07 -3.39 -11.21
C GLN A 420 -14.57 -4.83 -11.23
N ARG A 421 -13.77 -5.78 -10.73
CA ARG A 421 -14.10 -7.22 -10.79
C ARG A 421 -15.17 -7.62 -9.76
N HIS A 422 -15.14 -7.07 -8.55
CA HIS A 422 -16.03 -7.51 -7.46
C HIS A 422 -17.26 -6.63 -7.25
N LYS A 423 -17.36 -5.43 -7.84
CA LYS A 423 -18.31 -4.38 -7.40
C LYS A 423 -18.02 -3.99 -5.93
N LEU A 424 -17.86 -2.69 -5.65
CA LEU A 424 -17.34 -2.18 -4.36
C LEU A 424 -17.97 -2.84 -3.10
N ALA A 425 -19.28 -3.09 -3.11
CA ALA A 425 -20.00 -3.66 -1.97
C ALA A 425 -19.59 -5.09 -1.62
N SER A 426 -19.33 -5.97 -2.61
CA SER A 426 -18.92 -7.35 -2.31
C SER A 426 -17.43 -7.44 -1.98
N SER A 427 -16.64 -6.48 -2.43
CA SER A 427 -15.19 -6.41 -2.17
C SER A 427 -14.84 -6.22 -0.69
N MET A 428 -15.76 -5.68 0.13
CA MET A 428 -15.50 -5.47 1.56
C MET A 428 -15.70 -6.74 2.39
N GLU A 429 -16.61 -7.64 1.99
CA GLU A 429 -16.85 -8.91 2.70
C GLU A 429 -15.80 -9.98 2.35
N HIS A 430 -15.32 -10.00 1.10
CA HIS A 430 -14.24 -10.90 0.66
C HIS A 430 -12.86 -10.55 1.27
N GLY A 431 -12.76 -9.45 2.01
CA GLY A 431 -11.49 -8.94 2.57
C GLY A 431 -10.88 -9.78 3.68
N LYS A 432 -11.59 -10.78 4.21
CA LYS A 432 -11.11 -11.59 5.35
C LYS A 432 -10.41 -12.88 4.97
N ASP A 433 -10.69 -13.46 3.80
CA ASP A 433 -10.09 -14.73 3.39
C ASP A 433 -8.70 -14.52 2.76
N PRO A 434 -7.61 -14.96 3.40
CA PRO A 434 -6.26 -14.84 2.84
C PRO A 434 -6.13 -15.56 1.49
N LEU A 435 -6.81 -16.70 1.31
CA LEU A 435 -6.71 -17.48 0.08
C LEU A 435 -7.28 -16.68 -1.10
N ALA A 436 -8.50 -16.16 -0.99
CA ALA A 436 -9.11 -15.35 -2.05
C ALA A 436 -8.26 -14.12 -2.41
N ARG A 437 -7.68 -13.44 -1.42
CA ARG A 437 -6.84 -12.25 -1.62
C ARG A 437 -5.53 -12.58 -2.33
N VAL A 438 -4.85 -13.64 -1.92
CA VAL A 438 -3.60 -14.08 -2.59
C VAL A 438 -3.91 -14.65 -3.97
N ALA A 439 -5.00 -15.40 -4.13
CA ALA A 439 -5.44 -15.90 -5.43
C ALA A 439 -5.65 -14.77 -6.42
N GLN A 440 -6.34 -13.71 -6.00
CA GLN A 440 -6.59 -12.53 -6.82
C GLN A 440 -5.29 -11.80 -7.19
N ALA A 441 -4.36 -11.67 -6.25
CA ALA A 441 -3.06 -11.05 -6.51
C ALA A 441 -2.21 -11.87 -7.50
N ILE A 442 -2.08 -13.18 -7.28
CA ILE A 442 -1.33 -14.09 -8.18
C ILE A 442 -1.99 -14.11 -9.57
N GLU A 443 -3.31 -14.28 -9.65
CA GLU A 443 -4.05 -14.29 -10.92
C GLU A 443 -3.83 -12.98 -11.68
N ALA A 444 -3.94 -11.82 -11.01
CA ALA A 444 -3.68 -10.54 -11.64
C ALA A 444 -2.25 -10.45 -12.19
N LEU A 445 -1.25 -10.80 -11.37
CA LEU A 445 0.16 -10.60 -11.69
C LEU A 445 0.72 -11.60 -12.70
N THR A 446 0.21 -12.83 -12.76
CA THR A 446 0.80 -13.90 -13.60
C THR A 446 -0.18 -14.56 -14.56
N ASN A 447 -1.49 -14.27 -14.46
CA ASN A 447 -2.55 -15.03 -15.12
C ASN A 447 -2.52 -16.54 -14.76
N GLY A 448 -1.84 -16.89 -13.66
CA GLY A 448 -1.70 -18.25 -13.18
C GLY A 448 -2.82 -18.63 -12.21
N GLN A 449 -3.09 -19.94 -12.13
CA GLN A 449 -3.93 -20.47 -11.06
C GLN A 449 -3.15 -20.54 -9.76
N ILE A 450 -3.84 -20.45 -8.63
CA ILE A 450 -3.23 -20.60 -7.30
C ILE A 450 -3.24 -22.08 -6.87
N GLY A 451 -2.13 -22.53 -6.31
CA GLY A 451 -2.04 -23.73 -5.49
C GLY A 451 -1.85 -23.36 -4.03
N THR A 452 -2.28 -24.26 -3.14
CA THR A 452 -2.14 -24.10 -1.68
C THR A 452 -1.39 -25.31 -1.12
N LEU A 453 -0.47 -25.05 -0.20
CA LEU A 453 0.28 -26.05 0.53
C LEU A 453 0.16 -25.74 2.03
N VAL A 454 -0.22 -26.73 2.83
CA VAL A 454 -0.23 -26.64 4.29
C VAL A 454 1.16 -27.04 4.79
N VAL A 455 1.84 -26.12 5.47
CA VAL A 455 3.26 -26.26 5.84
C VAL A 455 3.47 -27.42 6.82
N ALA A 456 2.53 -27.62 7.74
CA ALA A 456 2.59 -28.66 8.76
C ALA A 456 2.54 -30.10 8.19
N ASP A 457 2.08 -30.28 6.95
CA ASP A 457 1.96 -31.59 6.31
C ASP A 457 3.30 -32.09 5.72
N PHE A 458 4.34 -31.26 5.77
CA PHE A 458 5.64 -31.55 5.16
C PHE A 458 6.74 -31.69 6.21
N ASN A 459 7.64 -32.66 5.99
CA ASN A 459 8.95 -32.63 6.63
C ASN A 459 9.70 -31.37 6.16
N PRO A 460 10.42 -30.63 7.05
CA PRO A 460 11.22 -29.46 6.68
C PRO A 460 12.06 -29.61 5.41
N GLU A 461 12.74 -30.74 5.24
CA GLU A 461 13.57 -30.98 4.06
C GLU A 461 12.74 -31.18 2.78
N ALA A 462 11.63 -31.92 2.87
CA ALA A 462 10.73 -32.12 1.74
C ALA A 462 10.07 -30.79 1.32
N LEU A 463 9.69 -29.95 2.29
CA LEU A 463 9.17 -28.62 2.05
C LEU A 463 10.21 -27.74 1.33
N ARG A 464 11.45 -27.77 1.80
CA ARG A 464 12.56 -27.03 1.18
C ARG A 464 12.73 -27.43 -0.29
N GLN A 465 12.79 -28.72 -0.59
CA GLN A 465 12.93 -29.20 -1.97
C GLN A 465 11.75 -28.77 -2.84
N TYR A 466 10.53 -28.81 -2.28
CA TYR A 466 9.34 -28.34 -2.99
C TYR A 466 9.41 -26.85 -3.33
N ILE A 467 9.78 -26.00 -2.36
CA ILE A 467 9.95 -24.56 -2.58
C ILE A 467 11.01 -24.29 -3.65
N LEU A 468 12.14 -25.01 -3.60
CA LEU A 468 13.19 -24.90 -4.61
C LEU A 468 12.70 -25.29 -6.01
N ASP A 469 11.94 -26.37 -6.14
CA ASP A 469 11.35 -26.80 -7.41
C ASP A 469 10.43 -25.71 -7.99
N VAL A 470 9.50 -25.19 -7.19
CA VAL A 470 8.56 -24.14 -7.62
C VAL A 470 9.30 -22.87 -8.03
N LEU A 471 10.28 -22.41 -7.25
CA LEU A 471 11.07 -21.22 -7.59
C LEU A 471 11.96 -21.44 -8.83
N SER A 472 12.51 -22.64 -9.02
CA SER A 472 13.32 -22.97 -10.21
C SER A 472 12.52 -22.93 -11.50
N LYS A 473 11.20 -23.15 -11.42
CA LYS A 473 10.24 -22.99 -12.52
C LYS A 473 9.83 -21.52 -12.75
N GLY A 474 10.42 -20.59 -12.00
CA GLY A 474 10.12 -19.16 -12.10
C GLY A 474 8.70 -18.82 -11.62
N LYS A 475 8.17 -19.57 -10.65
CA LYS A 475 6.82 -19.36 -10.10
C LYS A 475 6.88 -18.56 -8.80
N ILE A 476 5.92 -17.66 -8.63
CA ILE A 476 5.84 -16.82 -7.43
C ILE A 476 5.20 -17.57 -6.27
N MET A 477 5.58 -17.18 -5.04
CA MET A 477 5.14 -17.83 -3.80
C MET A 477 4.94 -16.80 -2.68
N VAL A 478 3.85 -16.97 -1.93
CA VAL A 478 3.51 -16.16 -0.75
C VAL A 478 3.27 -17.09 0.42
N ALA A 479 4.01 -16.89 1.52
CA ALA A 479 3.85 -17.65 2.75
C ALA A 479 3.07 -16.85 3.79
N MET A 480 2.15 -17.50 4.49
CA MET A 480 1.38 -16.93 5.59
C MET A 480 1.94 -17.36 6.93
N SER A 481 2.32 -16.40 7.76
CA SER A 481 2.79 -16.67 9.11
C SER A 481 1.67 -17.23 10.00
N THR A 482 2.08 -18.00 11.02
CA THR A 482 1.17 -18.53 12.03
C THR A 482 0.64 -17.41 12.92
N ASP A 483 -0.48 -17.67 13.60
CA ASP A 483 -1.10 -16.69 14.51
C ASP A 483 -0.44 -16.73 15.90
N ASN A 484 0.30 -17.81 16.20
CA ASN A 484 0.88 -18.12 17.51
C ASN A 484 2.37 -17.74 17.61
N ILE A 485 2.77 -16.60 17.06
CA ILE A 485 4.16 -16.12 17.14
C ILE A 485 4.32 -15.23 18.35
N SER A 486 5.31 -15.53 19.20
CA SER A 486 5.65 -14.69 20.34
C SER A 486 6.04 -13.29 19.90
N GLN A 487 5.41 -12.26 20.51
CA GLN A 487 5.74 -10.87 20.24
C GLN A 487 7.21 -10.55 20.54
N ALA A 488 7.81 -11.20 21.54
CA ALA A 488 9.21 -11.01 21.90
C ALA A 488 10.17 -11.38 20.75
N SER A 489 9.92 -12.51 20.08
CA SER A 489 10.74 -12.95 18.94
C SER A 489 10.56 -12.06 17.71
N THR A 490 9.36 -11.48 17.56
CA THR A 490 9.05 -10.54 16.49
C THR A 490 9.77 -9.20 16.70
N ILE A 491 9.78 -8.68 17.92
CA ILE A 491 10.47 -7.42 18.28
C ILE A 491 11.98 -7.54 18.08
N ALA A 492 12.55 -8.72 18.33
CA ALA A 492 13.96 -8.99 18.08
C ALA A 492 14.32 -9.09 16.58
N GLY A 493 13.35 -8.99 15.67
CA GLY A 493 13.55 -9.15 14.22
C GLY A 493 13.89 -10.59 13.80
N ALA A 494 13.79 -11.55 14.73
CA ALA A 494 14.13 -12.95 14.48
C ALA A 494 12.93 -13.77 13.97
N ALA A 495 11.70 -13.26 14.13
CA ALA A 495 10.47 -13.95 13.73
C ALA A 495 9.55 -13.05 12.89
N PRO A 496 8.71 -13.64 12.02
CA PRO A 496 7.72 -12.88 11.26
C PRO A 496 6.60 -12.34 12.16
N LEU A 497 5.96 -11.26 11.72
CA LEU A 497 4.72 -10.78 12.31
C LEU A 497 3.62 -11.84 12.14
N PRO A 498 2.75 -12.06 13.15
CA PRO A 498 1.68 -13.04 13.07
C PRO A 498 0.63 -12.68 12.02
N SER A 499 0.08 -13.70 11.35
CA SER A 499 -1.01 -13.59 10.37
C SER A 499 -0.73 -12.60 9.21
N LYS A 500 0.53 -12.46 8.80
CA LYS A 500 0.93 -11.57 7.69
C LYS A 500 1.47 -12.36 6.49
N PRO A 501 1.25 -11.87 5.26
CA PRO A 501 1.84 -12.45 4.06
C PRO A 501 3.31 -12.04 3.93
N TYR A 502 4.13 -12.99 3.54
CA TYR A 502 5.55 -12.83 3.23
C TYR A 502 5.83 -13.34 1.82
N ALA A 503 6.65 -12.62 1.07
CA ALA A 503 7.16 -13.10 -0.20
C ALA A 503 8.24 -14.15 0.05
N VAL A 504 8.15 -15.32 -0.59
CA VAL A 504 9.25 -16.29 -0.61
C VAL A 504 10.14 -15.94 -1.79
N GLN A 505 11.35 -15.46 -1.50
CA GLN A 505 12.27 -14.93 -2.53
C GLN A 505 13.24 -15.99 -3.03
N GLY A 506 13.64 -16.92 -2.18
CA GLY A 506 14.71 -17.85 -2.53
C GLY A 506 15.26 -18.66 -1.38
N PHE A 507 16.40 -19.27 -1.67
CA PHE A 507 17.19 -20.06 -0.74
C PHE A 507 18.65 -19.65 -0.86
N ASP A 508 19.26 -19.31 0.28
CA ASP A 508 20.68 -19.04 0.36
C ASP A 508 21.44 -20.35 0.58
N GLN A 509 22.14 -20.80 -0.46
CA GLN A 509 22.94 -22.03 -0.43
C GLN A 509 24.05 -21.99 0.61
N ASN A 510 24.62 -20.80 0.89
CA ASN A 510 25.76 -20.67 1.80
C ASN A 510 25.33 -20.84 3.26
N SER A 511 24.18 -20.25 3.63
CA SER A 511 23.65 -20.32 4.98
C SER A 511 22.65 -21.45 5.19
N ASN A 512 22.27 -22.16 4.13
CA ASN A 512 21.24 -23.20 4.14
C ASN A 512 19.89 -22.68 4.66
N LYS A 513 19.55 -21.42 4.33
CA LYS A 513 18.38 -20.72 4.86
C LYS A 513 17.46 -20.24 3.74
N MET A 514 16.16 -20.38 3.95
CA MET A 514 15.14 -19.74 3.14
C MET A 514 15.12 -18.23 3.39
N ILE A 515 14.94 -17.48 2.30
CA ILE A 515 14.84 -16.03 2.31
C ILE A 515 13.38 -15.66 2.13
N VAL A 516 12.78 -15.08 3.15
CA VAL A 516 11.42 -14.53 3.10
C VAL A 516 11.45 -13.05 3.41
N ARG A 517 10.60 -12.27 2.72
CA ARG A 517 10.54 -10.82 2.88
C ARG A 517 9.15 -10.38 3.29
N GLY A 518 9.09 -9.62 4.38
CA GLY A 518 7.87 -8.95 4.81
C GLY A 518 7.64 -7.67 4.01
N VAL A 519 6.37 -7.30 3.83
CA VAL A 519 5.98 -6.07 3.11
C VAL A 519 5.39 -4.99 4.03
N GLY A 520 5.18 -5.30 5.31
CA GLY A 520 4.48 -4.45 6.26
C GLY A 520 5.31 -3.29 6.84
N THR A 521 4.58 -2.30 7.38
CA THR A 521 5.07 -1.06 8.02
C THR A 521 5.56 -1.30 9.45
N VAL A 522 6.41 -2.29 9.69
CA VAL A 522 7.16 -2.26 10.96
C VAL A 522 8.14 -1.09 10.85
N ASN A 523 8.38 -0.38 11.96
CA ASN A 523 9.38 0.67 12.14
C ASN A 523 10.81 0.15 11.86
N LEU A 524 11.04 -0.32 10.64
CA LEU A 524 12.29 -0.78 10.11
C LEU A 524 12.89 0.45 9.46
N SER A 525 13.51 1.27 10.29
CA SER A 525 14.48 2.29 9.89
C SER A 525 15.48 1.72 8.86
N ASN A 526 15.68 0.40 8.88
CA ASN A 526 16.51 -0.37 7.98
C ASN A 526 15.68 -1.16 6.97
N LEU A 527 15.71 -0.76 5.69
CA LEU A 527 15.09 -1.48 4.56
C LEU A 527 15.56 -2.94 4.41
N ASP A 528 16.74 -3.26 4.94
CA ASP A 528 17.33 -4.59 4.88
C ASP A 528 16.80 -5.53 5.99
N GLU A 529 16.21 -4.98 7.06
CA GLU A 529 15.66 -5.78 8.18
C GLU A 529 14.31 -6.45 7.86
N ALA A 530 13.69 -6.12 6.73
CA ALA A 530 12.46 -6.79 6.29
C ALA A 530 12.70 -8.20 5.74
N VAL A 531 13.97 -8.62 5.61
CA VAL A 531 14.36 -9.95 5.10
C VAL A 531 14.67 -10.88 6.27
N LEU A 532 13.90 -11.95 6.39
CA LEU A 532 14.16 -13.03 7.34
C LEU A 532 14.90 -14.16 6.62
N ARG A 533 15.91 -14.69 7.31
CA ARG A 533 16.71 -15.83 6.85
C ARG A 533 16.49 -16.99 7.82
N LEU A 534 15.65 -17.93 7.41
CA LEU A 534 15.12 -18.98 8.27
C LEU A 534 15.63 -20.35 7.83
N SER A 535 15.98 -21.23 8.76
CA SER A 535 16.15 -22.64 8.44
C SER A 535 14.82 -23.27 7.99
N ALA A 536 14.86 -24.49 7.46
CA ALA A 536 13.63 -25.19 7.08
C ALA A 536 12.73 -25.47 8.29
N GLU A 537 13.33 -25.80 9.44
CA GLU A 537 12.63 -26.04 10.70
C GLU A 537 12.00 -24.74 11.23
N GLU A 538 12.75 -23.64 11.23
CA GLU A 538 12.24 -22.32 11.64
C GLU A 538 11.07 -21.89 10.74
N PHE A 539 11.16 -22.12 9.43
CA PHE A 539 10.09 -21.80 8.52
C PHE A 539 8.83 -22.65 8.78
N VAL A 540 8.98 -23.96 8.97
CA VAL A 540 7.84 -24.84 9.33
C VAL A 540 7.19 -24.39 10.64
N HIS A 541 7.99 -23.91 11.59
CA HIS A 541 7.49 -23.39 12.85
C HIS A 541 6.73 -22.06 12.70
N TYR A 542 7.21 -21.15 11.85
CA TYR A 542 6.66 -19.80 11.74
C TYR A 542 5.56 -19.63 10.69
N PHE A 543 5.42 -20.54 9.72
CA PHE A 543 4.47 -20.41 8.61
C PHE A 543 3.45 -21.54 8.61
N LYS A 544 2.17 -21.20 8.36
CA LYS A 544 1.06 -22.18 8.33
C LYS A 544 0.71 -22.67 6.92
N THR A 545 0.78 -21.78 5.95
CA THR A 545 0.30 -22.03 4.59
C THR A 545 1.18 -21.32 3.58
N ILE A 546 1.46 -21.98 2.47
CA ILE A 546 2.09 -21.39 1.30
C ILE A 546 1.07 -21.37 0.16
N PHE A 547 0.96 -20.22 -0.46
CA PHE A 547 0.25 -20.03 -1.71
C PHE A 547 1.27 -19.89 -2.83
N TYR A 548 1.06 -20.56 -3.95
CA TYR A 548 2.01 -20.52 -5.07
C TYR A 548 1.28 -20.50 -6.40
N GLU A 549 1.95 -20.02 -7.44
CA GLU A 549 1.44 -20.11 -8.80
C GLU A 549 1.54 -21.56 -9.29
N LYS A 550 0.39 -22.21 -9.51
CA LYS A 550 0.29 -23.56 -10.05
C LYS A 550 0.76 -23.56 -11.51
N GLU A 551 1.48 -24.61 -11.89
CA GLU A 551 1.80 -24.84 -13.29
C GLU A 551 0.50 -25.03 -14.08
N ALA A 552 0.33 -24.25 -15.15
CA ALA A 552 -0.79 -24.42 -16.05
C ALA A 552 -0.71 -25.85 -16.62
N GLU A 553 -1.69 -26.68 -16.27
CA GLU A 553 -1.86 -27.99 -16.90
C GLU A 553 -1.99 -27.72 -18.39
N ARG A 554 -0.91 -27.99 -19.14
CA ARG A 554 -0.97 -27.87 -20.59
C ARG A 554 -2.11 -28.81 -20.99
N PRO A 555 -3.18 -28.30 -21.65
CA PRO A 555 -4.18 -29.20 -22.18
C PRO A 555 -3.41 -30.21 -23.00
N ILE A 556 -3.57 -31.50 -22.71
CA ILE A 556 -2.91 -32.56 -23.45
C ILE A 556 -3.47 -32.44 -24.87
N VAL A 557 -2.76 -31.69 -25.73
CA VAL A 557 -3.08 -31.52 -27.15
C VAL A 557 -2.70 -32.84 -27.80
N GLY A 558 -3.54 -33.82 -27.57
CA GLY A 558 -3.30 -35.24 -27.83
C GLY A 558 -4.42 -36.10 -27.27
N GLY A 559 -5.61 -35.54 -27.05
CA GLY A 559 -6.81 -36.37 -26.99
C GLY A 559 -6.85 -37.22 -28.26
N PRO A 560 -7.09 -38.54 -28.16
CA PRO A 560 -7.03 -39.44 -29.30
C PRO A 560 -7.93 -38.87 -30.39
N ASP A 561 -7.34 -38.69 -31.57
CA ASP A 561 -8.05 -38.28 -32.77
C ASP A 561 -9.34 -39.10 -32.86
N PRO A 562 -10.54 -38.52 -32.78
CA PRO A 562 -11.80 -39.28 -32.78
C PRO A 562 -12.03 -40.04 -34.09
N HIS A 563 -11.13 -39.88 -35.07
CA HIS A 563 -11.06 -40.63 -36.31
C HIS A 563 -10.00 -41.74 -36.36
N ALA A 564 -9.22 -41.95 -35.29
CA ALA A 564 -8.35 -43.12 -35.17
C ALA A 564 -9.21 -44.36 -34.86
N VAL A 565 -9.80 -44.93 -35.92
CA VAL A 565 -10.51 -46.21 -35.90
C VAL A 565 -9.60 -47.26 -35.25
N SER A 566 -10.14 -47.85 -34.20
CA SER A 566 -9.59 -48.92 -33.38
C SER A 566 -8.88 -50.04 -34.16
N ASN A 567 -7.68 -50.39 -33.71
CA ASN A 567 -7.17 -51.75 -33.86
C ASN A 567 -6.90 -52.32 -32.46
N PRO A 568 -7.76 -53.20 -31.92
CA PRO A 568 -7.61 -53.71 -30.57
C PRO A 568 -6.65 -54.91 -30.57
N ALA A 569 -5.38 -54.68 -30.29
CA ALA A 569 -4.48 -55.74 -29.88
C ALA A 569 -3.32 -55.21 -29.02
N THR A 570 -3.14 -55.88 -27.87
CA THR A 570 -1.92 -55.96 -27.06
C THR A 570 -1.51 -54.75 -26.20
N GLY A 571 -1.52 -54.94 -24.87
CA GLY A 571 -0.72 -54.09 -23.98
C GLY A 571 -1.14 -53.99 -22.51
N MET A 572 -1.34 -55.10 -21.80
CA MET A 572 -1.23 -55.13 -20.34
C MET A 572 0.18 -54.69 -19.91
N ASN A 573 0.30 -53.85 -18.87
CA ASN A 573 1.37 -53.85 -17.83
C ASN A 573 1.12 -52.71 -16.82
N HIS A 574 0.70 -53.01 -15.59
CA HIS A 574 1.53 -53.28 -14.39
C HIS A 574 2.03 -52.01 -13.67
N TRP A 575 1.23 -51.54 -12.70
CA TRP A 575 1.73 -50.80 -11.53
C TRP A 575 2.10 -51.81 -10.43
N ARG A 576 3.39 -52.02 -10.23
CA ARG A 576 3.96 -52.77 -9.10
C ARG A 576 3.96 -51.87 -7.86
N LYS A 577 3.33 -52.36 -6.79
CA LYS A 577 3.62 -51.95 -5.41
C LYS A 577 5.10 -52.26 -5.09
N LEU A 578 5.81 -51.32 -4.50
CA LEU A 578 7.06 -51.58 -3.80
C LEU A 578 6.76 -52.14 -2.40
N PRO A 579 7.57 -53.07 -1.88
CA PRO A 579 7.38 -53.63 -0.55
C PRO A 579 7.97 -52.71 0.53
N GLU A 580 7.31 -52.71 1.68
CA GLU A 580 7.84 -52.23 2.96
C GLU A 580 9.07 -53.06 3.36
N GLN A 581 10.14 -52.37 3.76
CA GLN A 581 11.04 -52.78 4.84
C GLN A 581 11.42 -51.55 5.65
#